data_AF-A0A3M3KLI5-F1
#
_entry.id   AF-A0A3M3KLI5-F1
#
_cell.length_a   1.000
_cell.length_b   1.000
_cell.length_c   1.000
_cell.angle_alpha   90.00
_cell.angle_beta   90.00
_cell.angle_gamma   90.00
#
_symmetry.space_group_name_H-M   'P 1'
#
loop_
_entity.id
_entity.type
_entity.pdbx_description
1 polymer ?
#
loop_
_entity_poly.entity_id
_entity_poly.type
_entity_poly.pdbx_seq_one_letter_code
_entity_poly.pdbx_strand_id
1 'polypeptide(L)' 'MAMNKKSYPKWETQITEQLASRLDISYSDASGVIEAHSFHVMQSWDEGLDSAVTTDALVELIKE' A
#
# COMPACT_ATOMS: atom_id res chain seq x y z
N MET A 1 -8.58 -3.57 -21.36
CA MET A 1 -8.17 -3.12 -20.01
C MET A 1 -6.66 -2.99 -20.01
N ALA A 2 -6.13 -1.77 -19.84
CA ALA A 2 -4.69 -1.55 -19.82
C ALA A 2 -4.13 -2.15 -18.52
N MET A 3 -3.56 -3.36 -18.63
CA MET A 3 -2.82 -3.99 -17.53
C MET A 3 -1.61 -3.10 -17.24
N ASN A 4 -1.72 -2.30 -16.18
CA ASN A 4 -0.68 -1.42 -15.70
C ASN A 4 0.48 -2.33 -15.25
N LYS A 5 1.46 -2.59 -16.12
CA LYS A 5 2.65 -3.40 -15.83
C LYS A 5 3.61 -2.67 -14.87
N LYS A 6 3.11 -2.15 -13.75
CA LYS A 6 3.99 -1.76 -12.64
C LYS A 6 4.39 -3.06 -11.97
N SER A 7 5.68 -3.31 -11.74
CA SER A 7 6.14 -4.49 -11.02
C SER A 7 5.72 -4.40 -9.54
N TYR A 8 5.45 -5.54 -8.89
CA TYR A 8 5.05 -5.59 -7.48
C TYR A 8 5.92 -4.70 -6.57
N PRO A 9 7.27 -4.74 -6.64
CA PRO A 9 8.10 -3.87 -5.80
C PRO A 9 7.86 -2.38 -6.04
N LYS A 10 7.64 -1.97 -7.30
CA LYS A 10 7.34 -0.57 -7.63
C LYS A 10 5.97 -0.15 -7.11
N TRP A 11 5.00 -1.05 -7.17
CA TRP A 11 3.65 -0.81 -6.63
C TRP A 11 3.68 -0.73 -5.10
N GLU A 12 4.39 -1.64 -4.43
CA GLU A 12 4.58 -1.64 -2.98
C GLU A 12 5.30 -0.37 -2.52
N THR A 13 6.39 0.06 -3.16
CA THR A 13 7.07 1.32 -2.84
C THR A 13 6.12 2.53 -2.92
N GLN A 14 5.26 2.59 -3.95
CA GLN A 14 4.29 3.67 -4.07
C GLN A 14 3.27 3.67 -2.93
N ILE A 15 2.85 2.50 -2.44
CA ILE A 15 1.96 2.41 -1.27
C ILE A 15 2.70 2.90 -0.03
N THR A 16 3.94 2.45 0.19
CA THR A 16 4.72 2.86 1.35
C THR A 16 4.95 4.38 1.40
N GLU A 17 5.27 5.01 0.26
CA GLU A 17 5.40 6.46 0.13
C GLU A 17 4.08 7.19 0.40
N GLN A 18 2.97 6.71 -0.16
CA GLN A 18 1.65 7.31 0.04
C GLN A 18 1.17 7.16 1.48
N LEU A 19 1.43 6.01 2.10
CA LEU A 19 1.08 5.72 3.49
C LEU A 19 1.86 6.62 4.45
N ALA A 20 3.18 6.74 4.23
CA ALA A 20 4.03 7.67 4.97
C ALA A 20 3.49 9.11 4.89
N SER A 21 3.13 9.56 3.69
CA SER A 21 2.57 10.90 3.49
C SER A 21 1.17 11.07 4.11
N ARG A 22 0.32 10.05 4.11
CA ARG A 22 -1.06 10.15 4.63
C ARG A 22 -1.13 10.08 6.15
N LEU A 23 -0.22 9.34 6.78
CA LEU A 23 -0.16 9.19 8.23
C LEU A 23 0.84 10.17 8.87
N ASP A 24 1.56 10.97 8.07
CA ASP A 24 2.64 11.87 8.52
C ASP A 24 3.72 11.12 9.34
N ILE A 25 4.10 9.93 8.86
CA ILE A 25 5.10 9.06 9.49
C ILE A 25 6.32 8.85 8.60
N SER A 26 7.39 8.29 9.16
CA SER A 26 8.58 7.97 8.37
C SER A 26 8.30 6.83 7.39
N TYR A 27 9.08 6.77 6.29
CA TYR A 27 9.02 5.63 5.37
C TYR A 27 9.27 4.29 6.08
N SER A 28 10.14 4.29 7.10
CA SER A 28 10.44 3.08 7.89
C SER A 28 9.22 2.62 8.69
N ASP A 29 8.49 3.55 9.31
CA ASP A 29 7.26 3.22 10.06
C ASP A 29 6.17 2.75 9.10
N ALA A 30 6.01 3.41 7.96
CA ALA A 30 5.09 2.99 6.91
C ALA A 30 5.42 1.59 6.38
N SER A 31 6.70 1.26 6.18
CA SER A 31 7.14 -0.08 5.79
C SER A 31 6.75 -1.11 6.83
N GLY A 32 6.93 -0.81 8.13
CA GLY A 32 6.50 -1.69 9.21
C GLY A 32 4.99 -1.95 9.19
N VAL A 33 4.19 -0.95 8.81
CA VAL A 33 2.74 -1.11 8.63
C VAL A 33 2.40 -1.99 7.43
N ILE A 34 3.12 -1.85 6.31
CA ILE A 34 2.97 -2.73 5.14
C ILE A 34 3.30 -4.17 5.51
N GLU A 35 4.36 -4.42 6.27
CA GLU A 35 4.72 -5.75 6.74
C GLU A 35 3.66 -6.33 7.68
N ALA A 36 3.14 -5.51 8.62
CA ALA A 36 2.06 -5.90 9.53
C ALA A 36 0.75 -6.26 8.81
N HIS A 37 0.49 -5.63 7.66
CA HIS A 37 -0.73 -5.84 6.85
C HIS A 37 -0.43 -6.51 5.50
N SER A 38 0.66 -7.27 5.43
CA SER A 38 1.16 -7.89 4.19
C SER A 38 0.14 -8.77 3.48
N PHE A 39 -0.76 -9.42 4.22
CA PHE A 39 -1.88 -10.17 3.65
C PHE A 39 -2.83 -9.27 2.83
N HIS A 40 -3.25 -8.13 3.38
CA HIS A 40 -4.15 -7.19 2.70
C HIS A 40 -3.48 -6.55 1.48
N VAL A 41 -2.19 -6.26 1.58
CA VAL A 41 -1.37 -5.72 0.49
C VAL A 41 -1.23 -6.73 -0.65
N MET A 42 -0.93 -8.00 -0.35
CA MET A 42 -0.88 -9.06 -1.36
C MET A 42 -2.25 -9.33 -2.00
N GLN A 43 -3.33 -9.34 -1.21
CA GLN A 43 -4.67 -9.52 -1.76
C GLN A 43 -5.03 -8.40 -2.73
N SER A 44 -4.76 -7.14 -2.35
CA SER A 44 -4.98 -5.99 -3.22
C SER A 44 -4.18 -6.05 -4.52
N TRP A 45 -2.95 -6.58 -4.45
CA TRP A 45 -2.12 -6.79 -5.62
C TRP A 45 -2.69 -7.88 -6.55
N ASP A 46 -3.14 -9.01 -6.01
CA ASP A 46 -3.75 -10.10 -6.79
C ASP A 46 -5.05 -9.65 -7.46
N GLU A 47 -5.83 -8.81 -6.78
CA GLU A 47 -7.04 -8.16 -7.32
C GLU A 47 -6.72 -7.06 -8.35
N GLY A 48 -5.46 -6.68 -8.50
CA GLY A 48 -5.02 -5.64 -9.45
C GLY A 48 -5.46 -4.24 -9.05
N LEU A 49 -5.63 -3.97 -7.75
CA LEU A 49 -6.01 -2.66 -7.24
C LEU A 49 -4.89 -1.63 -7.43
N ASP A 50 -5.28 -0.36 -7.59
CA ASP A 50 -4.32 0.72 -7.63
C ASP A 50 -3.70 0.98 -6.24
N SER A 51 -2.42 1.35 -6.21
CA SER A 51 -1.70 1.68 -4.99
C SER A 51 -2.43 2.70 -4.11
N ALA A 52 -3.12 3.69 -4.70
CA ALA A 52 -3.88 4.67 -3.93
C ALA A 52 -5.06 4.06 -3.20
N VAL A 53 -5.80 3.16 -3.87
CA VAL A 53 -6.96 2.45 -3.29
C VAL A 53 -6.50 1.58 -2.12
N THR A 54 -5.42 0.81 -2.31
CA THR A 54 -4.84 0.00 -1.22
C THR A 54 -4.35 0.86 -0.06
N THR A 55 -3.74 2.01 -0.35
CA THR A 55 -3.30 2.94 0.69
C THR A 55 -4.48 3.49 1.48
N ASP A 56 -5.59 3.86 0.83
CA ASP A 56 -6.79 4.33 1.54
C ASP A 56 -7.34 3.24 2.46
N ALA A 57 -7.45 2.00 1.97
CA ALA A 57 -7.92 0.87 2.76
C ALA A 57 -7.02 0.61 3.98
N LEU A 58 -5.70 0.69 3.83
CA LEU A 58 -4.76 0.56 4.94
C LEU A 58 -4.93 1.68 5.96
N VAL A 59 -5.08 2.93 5.51
CA VAL A 59 -5.27 4.08 6.40
C VAL A 59 -6.55 3.95 7.22
N GLU A 60 -7.64 3.49 6.61
CA GLU A 60 -8.90 3.26 7.33
C GLU A 60 -8.74 2.11 8.33
N LEU A 61 -8.09 1.01 7.94
CA LEU A 61 -7.86 -0.14 8.80
C LEU A 61 -6.98 0.17 10.02
N ILE A 62 -6.05 1.12 9.92
CA ILE A 62 -5.19 1.54 11.03
C ILE A 62 -5.90 2.51 11.99
N LYS A 63 -6.89 3.25 11.49
CA LYS A 63 -7.66 4.21 12.28
C LYS A 63 -8.79 3.57 13.08
N GLU A 64 -9.24 2.39 12.66
CA GLU A 64 -10.18 1.52 13.40
C GLU A 64 -9.52 0.86 14.61
#